data_AF-A0A7V3YE15-F1
#
_entry.id   AF-A0A7V3YE15-F1
#
_cell.length_a   1.000
_cell.length_b   1.000
_cell.length_c   1.000
_cell.angle_alpha   90.00
_cell.angle_beta   90.00
_cell.angle_gamma   90.00
#
_symmetry.space_group_name_H-M   'P 1'
#
loop_
_entity.id
_entity.type
_entity.pdbx_description
1 polymer ?
#
loop_
_entity_poly.entity_id
_entity_poly.type
_entity_poly.pdbx_seq_one_letter_code
_entity_poly.pdbx_strand_id
1 'polypeptide(L)' 'MAKLGVNIEPVAILRERGRVSEADPVMASMLAELGGADFIVCPL' A
#
# COMPACT_ATOMS: atom_id res chain seq x y z
N MET A 1 -19.42 13.35 0.01
CA MET A 1 -18.01 13.36 -0.46
C MET A 1 -17.62 11.93 -0.78
N ALA A 2 -16.91 11.72 -1.89
CA ALA A 2 -16.29 10.43 -2.17
C ALA A 2 -15.14 10.21 -1.18
N LYS A 3 -14.88 8.95 -0.81
CA LYS A 3 -13.70 8.55 -0.03
C LYS A 3 -12.72 7.81 -0.93
N LEU A 4 -11.42 8.00 -0.70
CA LEU A 4 -10.33 7.36 -1.43
C LEU A 4 -9.80 6.15 -0.64
N GLY A 5 -9.97 4.97 -1.21
CA GLY A 5 -9.31 3.75 -0.75
C GLY A 5 -8.07 3.45 -1.58
N VAL A 6 -6.94 3.17 -0.93
CA VAL A 6 -5.69 2.81 -1.63
C VAL A 6 -5.38 1.32 -1.42
N ASN A 7 -5.30 0.56 -2.52
CA ASN A 7 -4.89 -0.85 -2.49
C ASN A 7 -3.36 -0.97 -2.46
N ILE A 8 -2.83 -1.59 -1.41
CA ILE A 8 -1.38 -1.79 -1.21
C ILE A 8 -0.88 -3.19 -1.62
N GLU A 9 -1.76 -4.09 -2.04
CA GLU A 9 -1.41 -5.43 -2.54
C GLU A 9 -0.32 -5.41 -3.64
N PRO A 10 -0.33 -4.48 -4.61
CA PRO A 10 0.72 -4.42 -5.63
C PRO A 10 2.12 -4.21 -5.04
N VAL A 11 2.25 -3.51 -3.92
CA VAL A 11 3.53 -3.32 -3.24
C VAL A 11 4.05 -4.64 -2.67
N ALA A 12 3.16 -5.44 -2.06
CA ALA A 12 3.50 -6.77 -1.56
C ALA A 12 3.90 -7.71 -2.71
N ILE A 13 3.19 -7.67 -3.84
CA ILE A 13 3.52 -8.45 -5.04
C ILE A 13 4.90 -8.07 -5.57
N LEU A 14 5.23 -6.77 -5.61
CA LEU A 14 6.55 -6.30 -6.02
C LEU A 14 7.65 -6.79 -5.07
N ARG A 15 7.40 -6.75 -3.76
CA ARG A 15 8.32 -7.28 -2.74
C ARG A 15 8.62 -8.77 -2.97
N GLU A 16 7.56 -9.56 -3.13
CA GLU A 16 7.65 -11.01 -3.27
C GLU A 16 8.35 -11.41 -4.57
N ARG A 17 7.99 -10.76 -5.68
CA ARG A 17 8.61 -11.02 -6.99
C ARG A 17 10.04 -10.53 -7.08
N GLY A 18 10.34 -9.36 -6.48
CA GLY A 18 11.67 -8.76 -6.49
C GLY A 18 12.64 -9.43 -5.53
N ARG A 19 12.15 -10.13 -4.49
CA ARG A 19 12.94 -10.63 -3.36
C ARG A 19 13.76 -9.53 -2.69
N VAL A 20 13.15 -8.35 -2.58
CA VAL A 20 13.76 -7.14 -2.02
C VAL A 20 13.00 -6.68 -0.78
N SER A 21 13.66 -5.97 0.13
CA SER A 21 13.01 -5.43 1.33
C SER A 21 12.54 -3.98 1.18
N GLU A 22 13.00 -3.24 0.16
CA GLU A 22 12.61 -1.83 -0.01
C GLU A 22 11.13 -1.63 -0.34
N ALA A 23 10.47 -2.61 -0.95
CA ALA A 23 9.05 -2.56 -1.29
C ALA A 23 8.18 -2.98 -0.09
N ASP A 24 8.26 -2.25 1.02
CA ASP A 24 7.50 -2.57 2.24
C ASP A 24 6.04 -2.07 2.18
N PRO A 25 5.03 -2.96 2.22
CA PRO A 25 3.62 -2.56 2.24
C PRO A 25 3.25 -1.69 3.44
N VAL A 26 3.95 -1.83 4.56
CA VAL A 26 3.71 -1.01 5.77
C VAL A 26 4.16 0.43 5.55
N MET A 27 5.34 0.63 4.94
CA MET A 27 5.78 1.97 4.58
C MET A 27 4.86 2.59 3.52
N ALA A 28 4.40 1.78 2.56
CA ALA A 28 3.47 2.24 1.53
C ALA A 28 2.12 2.68 2.11
N SER A 29 1.59 2.01 3.15
CA SER A 29 0.35 2.42 3.80
C SER A 29 0.50 3.78 4.49
N MET A 30 1.62 4.01 5.18
CA MET A 30 1.92 5.30 5.81
C MET A 30 2.00 6.43 4.77
N LEU A 31 2.66 6.19 3.64
CA LEU A 31 2.76 7.17 2.56
C LEU A 31 1.41 7.46 1.90
N ALA A 32 0.56 6.43 1.75
CA ALA A 32 -0.78 6.58 1.20
C ALA A 32 -1.69 7.42 2.11
N GLU A 33 -1.65 7.21 3.44
CA GLU A 33 -2.38 8.04 4.40
C GLU A 33 -1.92 9.50 4.38
N LEU A 34 -0.60 9.73 4.33
CA LEU A 34 -0.04 11.10 4.17
C LEU A 34 -0.43 11.74 2.83
N GLY A 35 -0.66 10.92 1.79
CA GLY A 35 -1.14 11.34 0.48
C GLY A 35 -2.65 11.62 0.40
N GLY A 36 -3.39 11.45 1.51
CA GLY A 36 -4.83 11.72 1.57
C GLY A 36 -5.72 10.50 1.32
N ALA A 37 -5.21 9.29 1.52
CA ALA A 37 -6.06 8.09 1.57
C ALA A 37 -6.96 8.14 2.82
N ASP A 38 -8.25 7.89 2.63
CA ASP A 38 -9.21 7.78 3.74
C ASP A 38 -9.14 6.39 4.41
N PHE A 39 -8.70 5.37 3.67
CA PHE A 39 -8.50 4.01 4.17
C PHE A 39 -7.57 3.21 3.26
N ILE A 40 -6.91 2.22 3.87
CA ILE A 40 -6.01 1.29 3.20
C ILE A 40 -6.74 -0.03 2.95
N VAL A 41 -6.61 -0.54 1.73
CA VAL A 41 -7.19 -1.81 1.31
C VAL A 41 -6.06 -2.82 1.18
N CYS A 42 -6.14 -3.89 1.97
CA CYS A 42 -5.21 -5.01 1.93
C CYS A 42 -6.02 -6.31 1.88
N PRO A 43 -6.34 -6.82 0.68
CA PRO A 43 -6.92 -8.15 0.55
C PRO A 43 -5.82 -9.16 0.90
N LEU A 44 -6.12 -10.03 1.87
CA LEU A 44 -5.29 -11.19 2.23
C LEU A 44 -5.49 -12.32 1.22
#